data_AF-T1G813-F1
#
_entry.id   AF-T1G813-F1
#
_cell.length_a   1.000
_cell.length_b   1.000
_cell.length_c   1.000
_cell.angle_alpha   90.00
_cell.angle_beta   90.00
_cell.angle_gamma   90.00
#
_symmetry.space_group_name_H-M   'P 1'
#
loop_
_entity.id
_entity.type
_entity.pdbx_description
1 polymer ?
#
loop_
_entity_poly.entity_id
_entity_poly.type
_entity_poly.pdbx_seq_one_letter_code
_entity_poly.pdbx_strand_id
1 'polypeptide(L)'
;MCEYVRACVCVRVCVVYLRHHPHHNRLCIQIVKHLDLNNSRDCLVGMFDGGRNQELPKLIAKKVHQIVLDEINHPTTNEKFLKYSMLTAHRNLKQTGQKLGMSGALCHIRKSTSSRNGATGFLLTVANVGDVEAVLCRKGEAVLLTRKFVATCDHEEVQRVCKSDGIITEDGKVN
;
A
#
# COMPACT_ATOMS: atom_id res chain seq x y z
N MET A 1 -2.43 8.33 7.23
CA MET A 1 -2.81 9.07 6.00
C MET A 1 -1.91 8.55 4.88
N CYS A 2 -2.40 8.31 3.66
CA CYS A 2 -1.62 7.68 2.59
C CYS A 2 -0.48 8.61 2.09
N GLU A 3 0.79 8.18 2.18
CA GLU A 3 1.96 8.91 1.66
C GLU A 3 2.06 8.75 0.13
N TYR A 4 2.24 9.86 -0.59
CA TYR A 4 2.30 9.91 -2.06
C TYR A 4 3.72 10.31 -2.49
N VAL A 5 4.52 9.35 -2.95
CA VAL A 5 5.89 9.59 -3.43
C VAL A 5 5.93 9.38 -4.95
N ARG A 6 6.55 10.32 -5.68
CA ARG A 6 6.81 10.24 -7.13
C ARG A 6 8.31 10.01 -7.37
N ALA A 7 8.69 8.91 -8.00
CA ALA A 7 10.07 8.63 -8.41
C ALA A 7 10.17 8.29 -9.91
N CYS A 8 11.30 8.58 -10.57
CA CYS A 8 11.58 8.39 -12.00
C CYS A 8 12.64 7.30 -12.23
N VAL A 9 12.33 6.04 -12.62
CA VAL A 9 13.37 4.96 -12.47
C VAL A 9 13.27 3.66 -13.30
N CYS A 10 14.40 3.19 -13.85
CA CYS A 10 14.62 1.80 -14.33
C CYS A 10 15.06 0.91 -13.15
N VAL A 11 14.11 0.39 -12.35
CA VAL A 11 14.41 -0.14 -11.00
C VAL A 11 13.51 -1.32 -10.58
N ARG A 12 14.04 -2.18 -9.70
CA ARG A 12 13.28 -3.17 -8.92
C ARG A 12 12.58 -2.48 -7.74
N VAL A 13 11.25 -2.43 -7.78
CA VAL A 13 10.44 -2.04 -6.63
C VAL A 13 10.20 -3.27 -5.76
N CYS A 14 10.59 -3.19 -4.50
CA CYS A 14 10.36 -4.25 -3.52
C CYS A 14 9.36 -3.73 -2.49
N VAL A 15 8.18 -4.34 -2.43
CA VAL A 15 7.29 -4.14 -1.28
C VAL A 15 7.78 -5.10 -0.21
N VAL A 16 8.28 -4.56 0.91
CA VAL A 16 8.97 -5.38 1.92
C VAL A 16 8.17 -5.32 3.22
N TYR A 17 7.84 -6.50 3.73
CA TYR A 17 7.34 -6.62 5.10
C TYR A 17 8.51 -6.92 6.03
N LEU A 18 8.87 -5.96 6.88
CA LEU A 18 9.83 -6.17 7.97
C LEU A 18 9.07 -6.26 9.29
N ARG A 19 8.53 -7.45 9.60
CA ARG A 19 8.22 -7.83 10.99
C ARG A 19 9.08 -9.01 11.42
N HIS A 20 9.76 -8.84 12.54
CA HIS A 20 10.38 -9.90 13.30
C HIS A 20 9.32 -10.47 14.28
N HIS A 21 8.44 -11.35 13.78
CA HIS A 21 7.62 -12.17 14.67
C HIS A 21 7.83 -13.66 14.35
N PRO A 22 8.36 -14.45 15.29
CA PRO A 22 8.68 -15.87 15.08
C PRO A 22 7.45 -16.77 14.81
N HIS A 23 6.22 -16.25 14.84
CA HIS A 23 4.99 -17.05 14.78
C HIS A 23 3.92 -16.57 13.77
N HIS A 24 4.24 -15.65 12.85
CA HIS A 24 3.25 -15.26 11.83
C HIS A 24 3.14 -16.30 10.70
N ASN A 25 1.93 -16.82 10.51
CA ASN A 25 1.62 -17.75 9.44
C ASN A 25 1.70 -17.03 8.09
N ARG A 26 2.59 -17.47 7.20
CA ARG A 26 2.76 -16.91 5.84
C ARG A 26 1.47 -16.95 5.01
N LEU A 27 0.50 -17.80 5.38
CA LEU A 27 -0.84 -17.84 4.76
C LEU A 27 -1.66 -16.55 4.95
N CYS A 28 -1.27 -15.67 5.87
CA CYS A 28 -1.90 -14.38 6.11
C CYS A 28 -1.37 -13.24 5.23
N ILE A 29 -0.38 -13.52 4.37
CA ILE A 29 0.22 -12.52 3.48
C ILE A 29 -0.15 -12.85 2.04
N GLN A 30 -0.67 -11.86 1.32
CA GLN A 30 -0.96 -11.97 -0.10
C GLN A 30 -0.18 -10.93 -0.90
N ILE A 31 0.54 -11.40 -1.92
CA ILE A 31 1.26 -10.57 -2.87
C ILE A 31 0.41 -10.43 -4.14
N VAL A 32 0.32 -9.22 -4.64
CA VAL A 32 -0.39 -8.88 -5.87
C VAL A 32 0.61 -8.39 -6.89
N LYS A 33 0.54 -8.93 -8.10
CA LYS A 33 1.30 -8.43 -9.25
C LYS A 33 0.41 -8.50 -10.48
N HIS A 34 0.10 -7.34 -11.04
CA HIS A 34 -0.59 -7.23 -12.31
C HIS A 34 0.25 -6.42 -13.27
N LEU A 35 0.39 -6.96 -14.48
CA LEU A 35 1.02 -6.30 -15.60
C LEU A 35 -0.08 -5.75 -16.50
N ASP A 36 0.27 -4.73 -17.26
CA ASP A 36 -0.58 -4.07 -18.25
C ASP A 36 -1.92 -3.55 -17.69
N LEU A 37 -1.84 -2.80 -16.60
CA LEU A 37 -2.99 -2.08 -16.05
C LEU A 37 -3.60 -1.17 -17.14
N ASN A 38 -4.88 -1.37 -17.45
CA ASN A 38 -5.65 -0.55 -18.39
C ASN A 38 -5.04 -0.47 -19.81
N ASN A 39 -4.51 -1.59 -20.33
CA ASN A 39 -3.83 -1.67 -21.64
C ASN A 39 -2.65 -0.68 -21.81
N SER A 40 -2.19 -0.09 -20.71
CA SER A 40 -0.99 0.73 -20.62
C SER A 40 0.15 -0.19 -20.17
N ARG A 41 1.41 0.09 -20.51
CA ARG A 41 2.58 -0.70 -20.05
C ARG A 41 2.89 -0.43 -18.57
N ASP A 42 1.85 -0.41 -17.75
CA ASP A 42 1.82 -0.03 -16.35
C ASP A 42 1.71 -1.30 -15.50
N CYS A 43 2.26 -1.26 -14.29
CA CYS A 43 2.31 -2.39 -13.38
C CYS A 43 1.74 -2.01 -12.01
N LEU A 44 0.89 -2.89 -11.48
CA LEU A 44 0.49 -2.87 -10.07
C LEU A 44 1.29 -3.93 -9.33
N VAL A 45 1.95 -3.54 -8.25
CA VAL A 45 2.47 -4.49 -7.26
C VAL A 45 1.93 -4.13 -5.90
N GLY A 46 1.69 -5.13 -5.06
CA GLY A 46 1.08 -4.90 -3.76
C GLY A 46 1.30 -6.05 -2.80
N MET A 47 1.08 -5.74 -1.53
CA MET A 47 1.13 -6.72 -0.46
C MET A 47 0.08 -6.39 0.58
N PHE A 48 -0.58 -7.42 1.08
CA PHE A 48 -1.62 -7.34 2.10
C PHE A 48 -1.30 -8.34 3.21
N ASP A 49 -1.23 -7.87 4.45
CA ASP A 49 -1.04 -8.69 5.64
C ASP A 49 -2.28 -8.59 6.55
N GLY A 50 -3.00 -9.70 6.68
CA GLY A 50 -4.19 -9.80 7.53
C GLY A 50 -3.89 -10.12 9.00
N GLY A 51 -2.61 -10.18 9.38
CA GLY A 51 -2.14 -10.52 10.71
C GLY A 51 -2.53 -11.93 11.12
N ARG A 52 -3.69 -12.06 11.76
CA ARG A 52 -4.27 -13.34 12.21
C ARG A 52 -5.35 -13.88 11.27
N ASN A 53 -5.69 -13.16 10.20
CA ASN A 53 -6.72 -13.55 9.26
C ASN A 53 -6.14 -13.76 7.85
N GLN A 54 -6.27 -14.98 7.32
CA GLN A 54 -5.83 -15.32 5.97
C GLN A 54 -6.87 -15.04 4.87
N GLU A 55 -8.14 -14.87 5.24
CA GLU A 55 -9.23 -14.74 4.26
C GLU A 55 -9.39 -13.30 3.75
N LEU A 56 -9.18 -12.29 4.61
CA LEU A 56 -9.27 -10.90 4.17
C LEU A 56 -8.20 -10.56 3.11
N PRO A 57 -6.91 -10.90 3.29
CA PRO A 57 -5.89 -10.62 2.28
C PRO A 57 -6.18 -11.34 0.96
N LYS A 58 -6.68 -12.59 1.01
CA LYS A 58 -7.09 -13.35 -0.18
C LYS A 58 -8.23 -12.66 -0.91
N LEU A 59 -9.23 -12.17 -0.18
CA LEU A 59 -10.38 -11.47 -0.74
C LEU A 59 -9.95 -10.18 -1.44
N ILE A 60 -9.09 -9.37 -0.80
CA ILE A 60 -8.59 -8.13 -1.40
C ILE A 60 -7.72 -8.42 -2.62
N ALA A 61 -6.79 -9.38 -2.53
CA ALA A 61 -5.90 -9.72 -3.65
C ALA A 61 -6.67 -10.11 -4.92
N LYS A 62 -7.84 -10.76 -4.79
CA LYS A 62 -8.71 -11.11 -5.92
C LYS A 62 -9.44 -9.91 -6.55
N LYS A 63 -9.64 -8.81 -5.82
CA LYS A 63 -10.48 -7.68 -6.24
C LYS A 63 -9.71 -6.40 -6.52
N VAL A 64 -8.52 -6.26 -5.92
CA VAL A 64 -7.79 -4.98 -5.89
C VAL A 64 -7.44 -4.46 -7.26
N HIS A 65 -7.16 -5.34 -8.24
CA HIS A 65 -6.94 -4.93 -9.62
C HIS A 65 -8.14 -4.16 -10.16
N GLN A 66 -9.33 -4.74 -10.07
CA GLN A 66 -10.55 -4.12 -10.59
C GLN A 66 -10.85 -2.82 -9.84
N ILE A 67 -10.71 -2.82 -8.52
CA ILE A 67 -10.89 -1.60 -7.71
C ILE A 67 -9.94 -0.49 -8.16
N VAL A 68 -8.68 -0.81 -8.49
CA VAL A 68 -7.71 0.17 -8.99
C VAL A 68 -8.12 0.69 -10.37
N LEU A 69 -8.57 -0.18 -11.27
CA LEU A 69 -9.07 0.23 -12.59
C LEU A 69 -10.28 1.16 -12.48
N ASP A 70 -11.23 0.82 -11.61
CA ASP A 70 -12.43 1.63 -11.41
C ASP A 70 -12.06 3.03 -10.91
N GLU A 71 -11.14 3.13 -9.93
CA GLU A 71 -10.70 4.41 -9.36
C GLU A 71 -9.81 5.23 -10.32
N ILE A 72 -9.03 4.59 -11.20
CA ILE A 72 -8.28 5.29 -12.26
C ILE A 72 -9.23 5.97 -13.24
N ASN A 73 -10.34 5.30 -13.57
CA ASN A 73 -11.33 5.81 -14.52
C ASN A 73 -12.39 6.72 -13.87
N HIS A 74 -12.36 6.87 -12.55
CA HIS A 74 -13.35 7.65 -11.82
C HIS A 74 -13.04 9.15 -11.85
N PRO A 75 -14.01 10.02 -12.21
CA PRO A 75 -13.75 11.41 -12.58
C PRO A 75 -13.22 12.29 -11.45
N THR A 76 -13.49 11.95 -10.18
CA THR A 76 -13.11 12.77 -9.02
C THR A 76 -12.01 12.16 -8.16
N THR A 77 -11.70 10.87 -8.34
CA THR A 77 -10.75 10.14 -7.48
C THR A 77 -9.49 9.71 -8.24
N ASN A 78 -9.48 9.81 -9.57
CA ASN A 78 -8.37 9.43 -10.44
C ASN A 78 -6.99 10.00 -10.02
N GLU A 79 -6.91 11.25 -9.57
CA GLU A 79 -5.62 11.86 -9.16
C GLU A 79 -5.02 11.16 -7.93
N LYS A 80 -5.88 10.65 -7.05
CA LYS A 80 -5.53 9.97 -5.80
C LYS A 80 -6.03 8.52 -5.83
N PHE A 81 -6.07 7.91 -7.01
CA PHE A 81 -6.73 6.63 -7.22
C PHE A 81 -6.29 5.56 -6.22
N LEU A 82 -4.98 5.38 -5.95
CA LEU A 82 -4.52 4.39 -4.97
C LEU A 82 -5.06 4.63 -3.55
N LYS A 83 -5.20 5.89 -3.12
CA LYS A 83 -5.81 6.21 -1.82
C LYS A 83 -7.26 5.72 -1.79
N TYR A 84 -8.03 6.05 -2.82
CA TYR A 84 -9.43 5.66 -2.89
C TYR A 84 -9.60 4.16 -3.11
N SER A 85 -8.70 3.51 -3.85
CA SER A 85 -8.67 2.05 -3.99
C SER A 85 -8.48 1.35 -2.65
N MET A 86 -7.57 1.84 -1.79
CA MET A 86 -7.38 1.27 -0.45
C MET A 86 -8.62 1.49 0.44
N LEU A 87 -9.28 2.65 0.34
CA LEU A 87 -10.53 2.93 1.07
C LEU A 87 -11.69 2.04 0.58
N THR A 88 -11.85 1.89 -0.73
CA THR A 88 -12.86 1.04 -1.36
C THR A 88 -12.60 -0.44 -1.04
N ALA A 89 -11.34 -0.88 -1.08
CA ALA A 89 -10.94 -2.22 -0.63
C ALA A 89 -11.33 -2.46 0.83
N HIS A 90 -11.03 -1.52 1.74
CA HIS A 90 -11.42 -1.63 3.15
C HIS A 90 -12.94 -1.69 3.33
N ARG A 91 -13.72 -0.83 2.65
CA ARG A 91 -15.19 -0.86 2.69
C ARG A 91 -15.76 -2.20 2.25
N ASN A 92 -15.15 -2.83 1.25
CA ASN A 92 -15.57 -4.13 0.73
C ASN A 92 -15.37 -5.29 1.72
N LEU A 93 -14.57 -5.10 2.78
CA LEU A 93 -14.40 -6.06 3.87
C LEU A 93 -15.52 -6.00 4.92
N LYS A 94 -16.39 -4.98 4.86
CA LYS A 94 -17.53 -4.79 5.76
C LYS A 94 -17.12 -4.86 7.24
N GLN A 95 -18.01 -5.37 8.10
CA GLN A 95 -17.78 -5.50 9.55
C GLN A 95 -16.54 -6.34 9.89
N THR A 96 -16.24 -7.39 9.11
CA THR A 96 -15.07 -8.24 9.35
C THR A 96 -13.77 -7.46 9.19
N GLY A 97 -13.68 -6.59 8.18
CA GLY A 97 -12.52 -5.71 7.98
C GLY A 97 -12.36 -4.67 9.08
N GLN A 98 -13.47 -4.11 9.57
CA GLN A 98 -13.44 -3.16 10.69
C GLN A 98 -12.95 -3.81 11.98
N LYS A 99 -13.37 -5.05 12.25
CA LYS A 99 -13.01 -5.77 13.48
C LYS A 99 -11.58 -6.30 13.48
N LEU A 100 -11.11 -6.84 12.36
CA LEU A 100 -9.83 -7.55 12.30
C LEU A 100 -8.68 -6.69 11.77
N GLY A 101 -9.00 -5.68 10.95
CA GLY A 101 -7.99 -4.86 10.29
C GLY A 101 -7.13 -5.65 9.30
N MET A 102 -6.25 -4.91 8.62
CA MET A 102 -5.23 -5.43 7.71
C MET A 102 -4.23 -4.32 7.42
N SER A 103 -2.96 -4.66 7.28
CA SER A 103 -1.95 -3.76 6.73
C SER A 103 -1.75 -4.04 5.24
N GLY A 104 -1.39 -3.02 4.46
CA GLY A 104 -1.11 -3.25 3.06
C GLY A 104 -0.54 -2.04 2.33
N ALA A 105 0.20 -2.35 1.27
CA ALA A 105 0.78 -1.35 0.39
C ALA A 105 0.52 -1.71 -1.07
N LEU A 106 0.28 -0.67 -1.88
CA LEU A 106 0.14 -0.75 -3.33
C LEU A 106 1.15 0.19 -3.97
N CYS A 107 1.79 -0.27 -5.04
CA CYS A 107 2.71 0.48 -5.87
C CYS A 107 2.21 0.41 -7.31
N HIS A 108 1.99 1.55 -7.92
CA HIS A 108 1.69 1.69 -9.33
C HIS A 108 2.90 2.25 -10.06
N ILE A 109 3.42 1.50 -11.04
CA ILE A 109 4.59 1.88 -11.83
C ILE A 109 4.12 2.09 -13.26
N ARG A 110 4.35 3.29 -13.81
CA ARG A 110 4.00 3.61 -15.20
C ARG A 110 5.14 4.29 -15.92
N LYS A 111 5.20 4.19 -17.24
CA LYS A 111 6.21 4.93 -18.01
C LYS A 111 5.93 6.43 -17.92
N SER A 112 6.95 7.24 -17.66
CA SER A 112 6.84 8.69 -17.68
C SER A 112 6.69 9.16 -19.14
N THR A 113 5.69 10.00 -19.40
CA THR A 113 5.50 10.66 -20.69
C THR A 113 6.46 11.85 -20.87
N SER A 114 7.04 12.37 -19.78
CA SER A 114 8.01 13.45 -19.80
C SER A 114 9.41 12.90 -20.04
N SER A 115 9.77 12.67 -21.30
CA SER A 115 11.15 12.39 -21.70
C SER A 115 11.92 13.71 -21.75
N ARG A 116 12.71 14.01 -20.71
CA ARG A 116 13.77 15.02 -20.81
C ARG A 116 15.05 14.32 -21.25
N ASN A 117 15.64 14.76 -22.35
CA ASN A 117 16.93 14.29 -22.88
C ASN A 117 16.98 12.82 -23.36
N GLY A 118 15.88 12.27 -23.87
CA GLY A 118 15.86 10.90 -24.43
C GLY A 118 15.90 9.77 -23.40
N ALA A 119 15.97 10.08 -22.10
CA ALA A 119 15.92 9.09 -21.04
C ALA A 119 14.48 8.65 -20.73
N THR A 120 14.19 7.36 -20.85
CA THR A 120 12.88 6.81 -20.47
C THR A 120 12.78 6.68 -18.94
N GLY A 121 12.02 7.58 -18.34
CA GLY A 121 11.66 7.53 -16.93
C GLY A 121 10.45 6.65 -16.63
N PHE A 122 10.29 6.20 -15.38
CA PHE A 122 9.08 5.56 -14.88
C PHE A 122 8.55 6.29 -13.67
N LEU A 123 7.28 6.66 -13.63
CA LEU A 123 6.63 7.19 -12.44
C LEU A 123 6.21 6.04 -11.52
N LEU A 124 6.73 6.02 -10.30
CA LEU A 124 6.22 5.20 -9.20
C LEU A 124 5.27 6.04 -8.33
N THR A 125 4.08 5.52 -8.06
CA THR A 125 3.14 6.03 -7.07
C THR A 125 2.90 4.94 -6.03
N VAL A 126 2.96 5.28 -4.75
CA VAL A 126 2.77 4.32 -3.65
C VAL A 126 1.59 4.73 -2.78
N ALA A 127 0.91 3.73 -2.20
CA ALA A 127 -0.02 3.89 -1.10
C ALA A 127 0.32 2.89 0.00
N ASN A 128 0.33 3.34 1.25
CA ASN A 128 0.62 2.51 2.42
C ASN A 128 -0.42 2.68 3.53
N VAL A 129 -0.77 1.57 4.18
CA VAL A 129 -1.64 1.49 5.36
C VAL A 129 -1.08 0.47 6.35
N GLY A 130 -0.98 0.87 7.62
CA GLY A 130 -0.51 0.01 8.70
C GLY A 130 1.01 -0.06 8.75
N ASP A 131 1.53 -1.22 9.13
CA ASP A 131 2.92 -1.43 9.52
C ASP A 131 3.80 -2.06 8.41
N VAL A 132 3.29 -2.13 7.19
CA VAL A 132 4.06 -2.55 6.02
C VAL A 132 4.88 -1.37 5.48
N GLU A 133 5.91 -1.65 4.70
CA GLU A 133 6.75 -0.63 4.07
C GLU A 133 7.03 -0.95 2.60
N ALA A 134 7.12 0.08 1.77
CA ALA A 134 7.62 -0.03 0.40
C ALA A 134 9.05 0.52 0.35
N VAL A 135 9.95 -0.23 -0.30
CA VAL A 135 11.34 0.18 -0.50
C VAL A 135 11.72 0.08 -1.98
N LEU A 136 12.50 1.04 -2.44
CA LEU A 136 13.07 1.06 -3.77
C LEU A 136 14.54 0.67 -3.70
N CYS A 137 14.93 -0.44 -4.33
CA CYS A 137 16.35 -0.78 -4.39
C CYS A 137 16.99 -0.14 -5.63
N ARG A 138 17.80 0.90 -5.44
CA ARG A 138 18.44 1.64 -6.54
C ARG A 138 19.96 1.64 -6.35
N LYS A 139 20.69 1.10 -7.32
CA LYS A 139 22.17 0.97 -7.28
C LYS A 139 22.69 0.19 -6.06
N GLY A 140 21.98 -0.86 -5.66
CA GLY A 140 22.33 -1.66 -4.48
C GLY A 140 21.84 -1.07 -3.15
N GLU A 141 21.38 0.18 -3.14
CA GLU A 141 20.89 0.86 -1.94
C GLU A 141 19.38 0.71 -1.77
N ALA A 142 18.93 0.49 -0.53
CA ALA A 142 17.52 0.48 -0.18
C ALA A 142 17.05 1.90 0.16
N VAL A 143 16.14 2.43 -0.64
CA VAL A 143 15.51 3.74 -0.42
C VAL A 143 14.10 3.53 0.12
N LEU A 144 13.84 3.96 1.35
CA LEU A 144 12.49 3.88 1.94
C LEU A 144 11.53 4.81 1.20
N LEU A 145 10.40 4.27 0.73
CA LEU A 145 9.38 5.04 0.03
C LEU A 145 8.21 5.44 0.92
N THR A 146 7.98 4.68 2.00
CA THR A 146 6.86 4.89 2.91
C THR A 146 7.31 4.58 4.33
N ARG A 147 6.80 5.29 5.32
CA ARG A 147 7.00 4.93 6.73
C ARG A 147 5.95 3.95 7.24
N LYS A 148 6.22 3.31 8.39
CA LYS A 148 5.25 2.53 9.16
C LYS A 148 4.27 3.43 9.90
N PHE A 149 2.99 3.07 9.89
CA PHE A 149 1.95 3.71 10.70
C PHE A 149 1.68 2.87 11.97
N VAL A 150 2.55 3.03 12.97
CA VAL A 150 2.48 2.29 14.24
C VAL A 150 2.60 3.26 15.42
N ALA A 151 1.60 3.29 16.29
CA ALA A 151 1.52 4.23 17.41
C ALA A 151 2.68 4.12 18.42
N THR A 152 3.31 2.94 18.54
CA THR A 152 4.44 2.74 19.48
C THR A 152 5.69 3.52 19.08
N CYS A 153 5.85 3.87 17.80
CA CYS A 153 7.08 4.48 17.29
C CYS A 153 6.85 5.67 16.34
N ASP A 154 5.60 6.03 16.02
CA ASP A 154 5.26 7.20 15.21
C ASP A 154 4.44 8.20 16.05
N HIS A 155 5.10 9.27 16.50
CA HIS A 155 4.45 10.32 17.30
C HIS A 155 3.36 11.07 16.52
N GLU A 156 3.53 11.25 15.21
CA GLU A 156 2.49 11.86 14.37
C GLU A 156 1.27 10.96 14.29
N GLU A 157 1.49 9.64 14.26
CA GLU A 157 0.40 8.65 14.28
C GLU A 157 -0.35 8.66 15.61
N VAL A 158 0.37 8.77 16.74
CA VAL A 158 -0.23 8.94 18.07
C VAL A 158 -1.12 10.18 18.10
N GLN A 159 -0.59 11.33 17.68
CA GLN A 159 -1.35 12.58 17.66
C GLN A 159 -2.58 12.47 16.77
N ARG A 160 -2.47 11.80 15.61
CA ARG A 160 -3.60 11.61 14.69
C ARG A 160 -4.71 10.78 15.31
N VAL A 161 -4.35 9.69 15.99
CA VAL A 161 -5.30 8.80 16.68
C VAL A 161 -6.02 9.56 17.79
N CYS A 162 -5.28 10.25 18.66
CA CYS A 162 -5.87 11.00 19.77
C CYS A 162 -6.78 12.15 19.31
N LYS A 163 -6.41 12.84 18.22
CA LYS A 163 -7.27 13.89 17.61
C LYS A 163 -8.59 13.36 17.03
N SER A 164 -8.69 12.05 16.84
CA SER A 164 -9.88 11.39 16.29
C SER A 164 -10.65 10.63 17.37
N ASP A 165 -10.45 10.99 18.65
CA ASP A 165 -11.01 10.33 19.83
C ASP A 165 -10.65 8.83 19.97
N GLY A 166 -9.59 8.39 19.27
CA GLY A 166 -9.09 7.02 19.36
C GLY A 166 -8.20 6.81 20.58
N ILE A 167 -8.22 5.59 21.13
CA ILE A 167 -7.45 5.20 22.31
C ILE A 167 -6.30 4.29 21.88
N ILE A 168 -5.10 4.59 22.35
CA ILE A 168 -3.92 3.73 22.17
C ILE A 168 -3.80 2.83 23.39
N THR A 169 -3.87 1.52 23.16
CA THR A 169 -3.77 0.51 24.22
C THR A 169 -2.31 0.27 24.60
N GLU A 170 -2.08 -0.38 25.75
CA GLU A 170 -0.74 -0.69 26.27
C GLU A 170 0.11 -1.54 25.30
N ASP A 171 -0.54 -2.37 24.47
CA ASP A 171 0.11 -3.15 23.42
C ASP A 171 0.29 -2.37 22.10
N GLY A 172 0.07 -1.06 22.12
CA GLY A 172 0.32 -0.15 20.99
C GLY A 172 -0.71 -0.21 19.86
N LYS A 173 -1.87 -0.84 20.10
CA LYS A 173 -2.97 -0.88 19.14
C LYS A 173 -3.89 0.32 19.30
N VAL A 174 -4.70 0.57 18.28
CA VAL A 174 -5.68 1.66 18.23
C VAL A 174 -7.08 1.07 18.33
N ASN A 175 -7.90 1.59 19.24
CA ASN A 175 -9.34 1.32 19.38
C ASN A 175 -10.15 2.60 19.20
#